data_AF-A0A814W3T6-F1
#
_entry.id   AF-A0A814W3T6-F1
#
_cell.length_a   1.000
_cell.length_b   1.000
_cell.length_c   1.000
_cell.angle_alpha   90.00
_cell.angle_beta   90.00
_cell.angle_gamma   90.00
#
_symmetry.space_group_name_H-M   'P 1'
#
loop_
_entity.id
_entity.type
_entity.pdbx_description
1 polymer ?
#
loop_
_entity_poly.entity_id
_entity_poly.type
_entity_poly.pdbx_seq_one_letter_code
_entity_poly.pdbx_strand_id
1 'polypeptide(L)'
;MGTKAQQTVCAKCKKTKAIVTCKGCSTDFCVDHSNEHHNELSEQLSKAENQFNQFKSEIEVQKAKPQIHELMKQIDQWEYESTKKIRQVADEVRHKLSSYINTFVSDQDIKLKQLSEKIIQYRKDNDFAEPDIQFFNEKLKD
;
A
#
# COMPACT_ATOMS: atom_id res chain seq x y z
N MET A 1 -17.44 -76.37 -23.22
CA MET A 1 -18.21 -75.12 -23.07
C MET A 1 -17.54 -74.07 -23.92
N GLY A 2 -18.16 -73.66 -25.03
CA GLY A 2 -17.54 -72.74 -26.00
C GLY A 2 -17.50 -71.30 -25.48
N THR A 3 -16.32 -70.70 -25.46
CA THR A 3 -16.10 -69.28 -25.17
C THR A 3 -16.69 -68.45 -26.31
N LYS A 4 -17.80 -67.75 -26.05
CA LYS A 4 -18.30 -66.70 -26.96
C LYS A 4 -17.26 -65.58 -26.98
N ALA A 5 -16.66 -65.32 -28.14
CA ALA A 5 -15.85 -64.12 -28.34
C ALA A 5 -16.75 -62.90 -28.09
N GLN A 6 -16.47 -62.14 -27.02
CA GLN A 6 -17.14 -60.87 -26.78
C GLN A 6 -16.76 -59.93 -27.93
N GLN A 7 -17.76 -59.57 -28.73
CA GLN A 7 -17.55 -58.70 -29.88
C GLN A 7 -17.34 -57.28 -29.36
N THR A 8 -16.12 -56.77 -29.49
CA THR A 8 -15.79 -55.39 -29.09
C THR A 8 -16.60 -54.40 -29.95
N VAL A 9 -17.22 -53.41 -29.31
CA VAL A 9 -18.07 -52.41 -29.95
C VAL A 9 -17.58 -51.01 -29.63
N CYS A 10 -17.75 -50.08 -30.57
CA CYS A 10 -17.49 -48.66 -30.31
C CYS A 10 -18.38 -48.15 -29.18
N ALA A 11 -17.78 -47.50 -28.18
CA ALA A 11 -18.49 -46.93 -27.04
C ALA A 11 -19.56 -45.90 -27.45
N LYS A 12 -19.27 -45.04 -28.45
CA LYS A 12 -20.16 -43.99 -28.97
C LYS A 12 -21.27 -44.53 -29.90
N CYS A 13 -20.94 -45.29 -30.95
CA CYS A 13 -21.92 -45.68 -32.00
C CYS A 13 -22.27 -47.17 -32.11
N LYS A 14 -21.72 -48.03 -31.24
CA LYS A 14 -21.97 -49.49 -31.17
C LYS A 14 -21.63 -50.31 -32.42
N LYS A 15 -20.94 -49.74 -33.42
CA LYS A 15 -20.38 -50.50 -34.55
C LYS A 15 -19.33 -51.51 -34.06
N THR A 16 -19.18 -52.64 -34.74
CA THR A 16 -18.28 -53.77 -34.37
C THR A 16 -17.06 -53.92 -35.28
N LYS A 17 -16.97 -53.14 -36.37
CA LYS A 17 -15.86 -53.19 -37.34
C LYS A 17 -14.87 -52.06 -37.07
N ALA A 18 -13.57 -52.35 -37.26
CA ALA A 18 -12.46 -51.39 -37.12
C ALA A 18 -12.44 -50.67 -35.75
N ILE A 19 -12.40 -51.47 -34.67
CA ILE A 19 -12.30 -50.98 -33.31
C ILE A 19 -10.85 -50.73 -32.94
N VAL A 20 -10.62 -49.57 -32.33
CA VAL A 20 -9.35 -49.11 -31.77
C VAL A 20 -9.57 -48.83 -30.29
N THR A 21 -8.75 -49.43 -29.45
CA THR A 21 -8.77 -49.18 -28.01
C THR A 21 -7.81 -48.05 -27.66
N CYS A 22 -8.32 -46.96 -27.09
CA CYS A 22 -7.47 -45.94 -26.51
C CYS A 22 -6.89 -46.45 -25.19
N LYS A 23 -5.58 -46.65 -25.11
CA LYS A 23 -4.92 -47.12 -23.86
C LYS A 23 -5.01 -46.11 -22.72
N GLY A 24 -5.13 -44.81 -23.03
CA GLY A 24 -5.21 -43.75 -22.03
C GLY A 24 -6.51 -43.77 -21.22
N CYS A 25 -7.65 -43.91 -21.90
CA CYS A 25 -8.96 -43.97 -21.25
C CYS A 25 -9.58 -45.38 -21.22
N SER A 26 -8.84 -46.40 -21.68
CA SER A 26 -9.28 -47.81 -21.78
C SER A 26 -10.63 -48.00 -22.47
N THR A 27 -10.96 -47.13 -23.42
CA THR A 27 -12.25 -47.14 -24.12
C THR A 27 -12.08 -47.52 -25.59
N ASP A 28 -13.01 -48.31 -26.10
CA ASP A 28 -13.04 -48.79 -27.47
C ASP A 28 -13.82 -47.83 -28.37
N PHE A 29 -13.21 -47.39 -29.47
CA PHE A 29 -13.83 -46.51 -30.45
C PHE A 29 -13.73 -47.10 -31.86
N CYS A 30 -14.66 -46.78 -32.76
CA CYS A 30 -14.37 -46.93 -34.18
C CYS A 30 -13.41 -45.82 -34.62
N VAL A 31 -12.76 -45.98 -35.78
CA VAL A 31 -11.77 -45.02 -36.31
C VAL A 31 -12.25 -43.56 -36.24
N ASP A 32 -13.47 -43.27 -36.71
CA ASP A 32 -14.02 -41.90 -36.68
C ASP A 32 -14.08 -41.31 -35.26
N HIS A 33 -14.67 -42.04 -34.32
CA HIS A 33 -14.79 -41.59 -32.93
C HIS A 33 -13.44 -41.59 -32.18
N SER A 34 -12.47 -42.39 -32.64
CA SER A 34 -11.09 -42.34 -32.14
C SER A 34 -10.40 -41.05 -32.59
N ASN A 35 -10.63 -40.61 -33.83
CA ASN A 35 -10.12 -39.33 -34.34
C ASN A 35 -10.78 -38.14 -33.64
N GLU A 36 -12.11 -38.19 -33.42
CA GLU A 36 -12.80 -37.20 -32.59
C GLU A 36 -12.21 -37.12 -31.19
N HIS A 37 -12.00 -38.27 -30.53
CA HIS A 37 -11.40 -38.31 -29.21
C HIS A 37 -9.99 -37.71 -29.19
N HIS A 38 -9.18 -38.00 -30.20
CA HIS A 38 -7.86 -37.40 -30.34
C HIS A 38 -7.93 -35.88 -30.55
N ASN A 39 -8.88 -35.40 -31.36
CA ASN A 39 -9.09 -33.97 -31.57
C ASN A 39 -9.53 -33.28 -30.27
N GLU A 40 -10.44 -33.88 -29.51
CA GLU A 40 -10.85 -33.38 -28.18
C GLU A 40 -9.65 -33.25 -27.22
N LEU A 41 -8.73 -34.24 -27.23
CA LEU A 41 -7.50 -34.19 -26.44
C LEU A 41 -6.54 -33.10 -26.92
N SER A 42 -6.39 -32.94 -28.24
CA SER A 42 -5.57 -31.88 -28.82
C SER A 42 -6.09 -30.50 -28.44
N GLU A 43 -7.40 -30.28 -28.47
CA GLU A 43 -8.01 -29.02 -28.04
C GLU A 43 -7.78 -28.75 -26.55
N GLN A 44 -7.87 -29.79 -25.71
CA GLN A 44 -7.58 -29.67 -24.28
C GLN A 44 -6.11 -29.29 -24.03
N LEU A 45 -5.19 -29.90 -24.76
CA LEU A 45 -3.76 -29.57 -24.67
C LEU A 45 -3.50 -28.13 -25.09
N SER A 46 -4.06 -27.67 -26.21
CA SER A 46 -3.91 -26.28 -26.65
C SER A 46 -4.49 -25.29 -25.64
N LYS A 47 -5.59 -25.62 -24.94
CA LYS A 47 -6.10 -24.81 -23.83
C LYS A 47 -5.11 -24.73 -22.68
N ALA A 48 -4.50 -25.86 -22.30
CA ALA A 48 -3.50 -25.90 -21.24
C ALA A 48 -2.23 -25.11 -21.61
N GLU A 49 -1.77 -25.21 -22.86
CA GLU A 49 -0.63 -24.44 -23.37
C GLU A 49 -0.90 -22.93 -23.32
N ASN A 50 -2.11 -22.50 -23.73
CA ASN A 50 -2.51 -21.10 -23.66
C ASN A 50 -2.54 -20.59 -22.21
N GLN A 51 -3.12 -21.37 -21.28
CA GLN A 51 -3.12 -21.03 -19.84
C GLN A 51 -1.70 -20.93 -19.28
N PHE A 52 -0.83 -21.88 -19.62
CA PHE A 52 0.57 -21.85 -19.21
C PHE A 52 1.30 -20.60 -19.72
N ASN A 53 1.12 -20.27 -21.00
CA ASN A 53 1.74 -19.09 -21.60
C ASN A 53 1.24 -17.78 -20.96
N GLN A 54 -0.06 -17.70 -20.67
CA GLN A 54 -0.64 -16.57 -19.94
C GLN A 54 -0.01 -16.43 -18.56
N PHE A 55 0.01 -17.51 -17.77
CA PHE A 55 0.58 -17.51 -16.43
C PHE A 55 2.07 -17.15 -16.43
N LYS A 56 2.84 -17.70 -17.37
CA LYS A 56 4.25 -17.35 -17.56
C LYS A 56 4.43 -15.85 -17.86
N SER A 57 3.58 -15.29 -18.74
CA SER A 57 3.60 -13.86 -19.06
C SER A 57 3.32 -13.00 -17.83
N GLU A 58 2.31 -13.36 -17.03
CA GLU A 58 1.98 -12.67 -15.79
C GLU A 58 3.14 -12.68 -14.79
N ILE A 59 3.83 -13.82 -14.64
CA ILE A 59 5.04 -13.94 -13.82
C ILE A 59 6.16 -13.02 -14.34
N GLU A 60 6.43 -13.03 -15.64
CA GLU A 60 7.51 -12.20 -16.21
C GLU A 60 7.21 -10.70 -16.05
N VAL A 61 5.95 -10.28 -16.18
CA VAL A 61 5.53 -8.90 -15.86
C VAL A 61 5.80 -8.55 -14.41
N GLN A 62 5.44 -9.43 -13.47
CA GLN A 62 5.68 -9.18 -12.04
C GLN A 62 7.16 -9.18 -11.67
N LYS A 63 7.98 -10.06 -12.29
CA LYS A 63 9.44 -10.05 -12.13
C LYS A 63 10.06 -8.76 -12.65
N ALA A 64 9.63 -8.29 -13.82
CA ALA A 64 10.16 -7.09 -14.44
C ALA A 64 9.71 -5.81 -13.70
N LYS A 65 8.53 -5.84 -13.08
CA LYS A 65 7.94 -4.69 -12.41
C LYS A 65 7.30 -5.06 -11.06
N PRO A 66 8.07 -5.45 -10.03
CA PRO A 66 7.51 -5.81 -8.73
C PRO A 66 6.66 -4.69 -8.10
N GLN A 67 6.96 -3.43 -8.43
CA GLN A 67 6.26 -2.24 -7.97
C GLN A 67 4.79 -2.15 -8.42
N ILE A 68 4.39 -2.85 -9.49
CA ILE A 68 2.98 -2.83 -9.91
C ILE A 68 2.11 -3.73 -9.03
N HIS A 69 2.73 -4.57 -8.20
CA HIS A 69 2.03 -5.47 -7.30
C HIS A 69 1.16 -4.68 -6.32
N GLU A 70 -0.05 -5.18 -6.06
CA GLU A 70 -1.03 -4.45 -5.25
C GLU A 70 -0.54 -4.21 -3.82
N LEU A 71 0.22 -5.14 -3.24
CA LEU A 71 0.84 -4.95 -1.93
C LEU A 71 1.86 -3.80 -1.90
N MET A 72 2.58 -3.55 -3.00
CA MET A 72 3.51 -2.41 -3.06
C MET A 72 2.74 -1.09 -3.02
N LYS A 73 1.63 -0.99 -3.76
CA LYS A 73 0.76 0.19 -3.70
C LYS A 73 0.17 0.43 -2.31
N GLN A 74 -0.18 -0.63 -1.59
CA GLN A 74 -0.66 -0.52 -0.21
C GLN A 74 0.42 0.01 0.72
N ILE A 75 1.67 -0.45 0.56
CA ILE A 75 2.83 0.08 1.31
C ILE A 75 3.01 1.57 1.01
N ASP A 76 3.01 1.96 -0.26
CA ASP A 76 3.16 3.37 -0.68
C ASP A 76 2.04 4.25 -0.08
N GLN A 77 0.80 3.76 -0.08
CA GLN A 77 -0.33 4.46 0.50
C GLN A 77 -0.17 4.64 2.02
N TRP A 78 0.27 3.59 2.72
CA TRP A 78 0.52 3.65 4.16
C TRP A 78 1.63 4.63 4.51
N GLU A 79 2.71 4.64 3.73
CA GLU A 79 3.82 5.59 3.89
C GLU A 79 3.34 7.03 3.70
N TYR A 80 2.57 7.28 2.64
CA TYR A 80 2.00 8.60 2.36
C TYR A 80 1.10 9.09 3.50
N GLU A 81 0.14 8.28 3.93
CA GLU A 81 -0.80 8.64 4.99
C GLU A 81 -0.11 8.87 6.33
N SER A 82 0.85 8.01 6.67
CA SER A 82 1.61 8.12 7.92
C SER A 82 2.44 9.40 7.94
N THR A 83 3.16 9.68 6.86
CA THR A 83 3.94 10.91 6.72
C THR A 83 3.05 12.15 6.80
N LYS A 84 1.89 12.12 6.15
CA LYS A 84 0.92 13.22 6.21
C LYS A 84 0.45 13.49 7.63
N LYS A 85 0.07 12.44 8.39
CA LYS A 85 -0.37 12.57 9.79
C LYS A 85 0.74 13.13 10.68
N ILE A 86 1.97 12.62 10.55
CA ILE A 86 3.12 13.12 11.31
C ILE A 86 3.36 14.61 11.05
N ARG A 87 3.29 15.04 9.78
CA ARG A 87 3.47 16.45 9.41
C ARG A 87 2.36 17.32 9.98
N GLN A 88 1.10 16.90 9.86
CA GLN A 88 -0.05 17.64 10.42
C GLN A 88 0.12 17.87 11.92
N VAL A 89 0.43 16.82 12.69
CA VAL A 89 0.64 16.95 14.15
C VAL A 89 1.84 17.85 14.46
N ALA A 90 2.94 17.71 13.72
CA ALA A 90 4.11 18.56 13.92
C ALA A 90 3.79 20.04 13.68
N ASP A 91 3.02 20.36 12.64
CA ASP A 91 2.64 21.73 12.30
C ASP A 91 1.65 22.30 13.31
N GLU A 92 0.69 21.52 13.79
CA GLU A 92 -0.22 21.91 14.88
C GLU A 92 0.56 22.26 16.17
N VAL A 93 1.52 21.40 16.55
CA VAL A 93 2.35 21.63 17.74
C VAL A 93 3.23 22.87 17.57
N ARG A 94 3.84 23.06 16.39
CA ARG A 94 4.61 24.28 16.08
C ARG A 94 3.75 25.53 16.18
N HIS A 95 2.56 25.52 15.60
CA HIS A 95 1.64 26.66 15.66
C HIS A 95 1.25 26.99 17.11
N LYS A 96 0.92 25.96 17.91
CA LYS A 96 0.58 26.13 19.31
C LYS A 96 1.75 26.65 20.15
N LEU A 97 2.96 26.17 19.90
CA LEU A 97 4.15 26.67 20.59
C LEU A 97 4.43 28.13 20.21
N SER A 98 4.35 28.46 18.93
CA SER A 98 4.55 29.82 18.45
C SER A 98 3.54 30.80 19.06
N SER A 99 2.28 30.41 19.24
CA SER A 99 1.31 31.29 19.90
C SER A 99 1.67 31.53 21.37
N TYR A 100 2.08 30.48 22.12
CA TYR A 100 2.53 30.65 23.50
C TYR A 100 3.77 31.55 23.60
N ILE A 101 4.75 31.36 22.71
CA ILE A 101 5.95 32.21 22.66
C ILE A 101 5.55 33.66 22.38
N ASN A 102 4.70 33.91 21.38
CA ASN A 102 4.28 35.26 21.02
C ASN A 102 3.51 35.96 22.16
N THR A 103 2.64 35.24 22.86
CA THR A 103 1.94 35.76 24.04
C THR A 103 2.94 36.10 25.14
N PHE A 104 3.85 35.19 25.47
CA PHE A 104 4.88 35.43 26.48
C PHE A 104 5.75 36.64 26.14
N VAL A 105 6.25 36.72 24.91
CA VAL A 105 7.08 37.85 24.45
C VAL A 105 6.29 39.16 24.51
N SER A 106 5.02 39.16 24.13
CA SER A 106 4.17 40.35 24.19
C SER A 106 3.94 40.81 25.64
N ASP A 107 3.72 39.87 26.56
CA ASP A 107 3.58 40.18 27.98
C ASP A 107 4.87 40.77 28.57
N GLN A 108 6.03 40.27 28.15
CA GLN A 108 7.32 40.83 28.55
C GLN A 108 7.55 42.23 27.96
N ASP A 109 7.19 42.45 26.70
CA ASP A 109 7.29 43.77 26.05
C ASP A 109 6.43 44.82 26.78
N ILE A 110 5.22 44.46 27.20
CA ILE A 110 4.34 45.34 27.99
C ILE A 110 5.00 45.68 29.33
N LYS A 111 5.55 44.69 30.05
CA LYS A 111 6.22 44.92 31.34
C LYS A 111 7.44 45.83 31.19
N LEU A 112 8.25 45.60 30.14
CA LEU A 112 9.42 46.42 29.84
C LEU A 112 9.04 47.86 29.49
N LYS A 113 7.97 48.07 28.71
CA LYS A 113 7.43 49.41 28.42
C LYS A 113 7.02 50.14 29.70
N GLN A 114 6.25 49.48 30.57
CA GLN A 114 5.85 50.06 31.85
C GLN A 114 7.04 50.41 32.75
N LEU A 115 8.07 49.55 32.78
CA LEU A 115 9.30 49.82 33.53
C LEU A 115 10.05 51.02 32.95
N SER A 116 10.16 51.10 31.63
CA SER A 116 10.78 52.21 30.91
C SER A 116 10.07 53.55 31.20
N GLU A 117 8.74 53.56 31.15
CA GLU A 117 7.93 54.74 31.47
C GLU A 117 8.19 55.24 32.91
N LYS A 118 8.26 54.32 33.89
CA LYS A 118 8.60 54.67 35.28
C LYS A 118 10.01 55.27 35.40
N ILE A 119 11.01 54.64 34.77
CA ILE A 119 12.39 55.14 34.79
C ILE A 119 12.47 56.55 34.18
N ILE A 120 11.80 56.77 33.04
CA ILE A 120 11.74 58.07 32.37
C ILE A 120 11.08 59.12 33.28
N GLN A 121 9.99 58.75 33.97
CA GLN A 121 9.28 59.66 34.87
C GLN A 121 10.16 60.06 36.06
N TYR A 122 10.79 59.09 36.73
CA TYR A 122 11.69 59.34 37.87
C TYR A 122 12.85 60.25 37.46
N ARG A 123 13.39 60.03 36.25
CA ARG A 123 14.44 60.90 35.70
C ARG A 123 13.95 62.32 35.43
N LYS A 124 12.74 62.50 34.89
CA LYS A 124 12.16 63.83 34.60
C LYS A 124 11.87 64.61 35.88
N ASP A 125 11.33 63.94 36.88
CA ASP A 125 10.96 64.55 38.15
C ASP A 125 12.18 64.72 39.08
N ASN A 126 13.32 64.13 38.70
CA ASN A 126 14.52 64.01 39.54
C ASN A 126 14.21 63.40 40.92
N ASP A 127 13.26 62.45 40.94
CA ASP A 127 12.67 61.82 42.12
C ASP A 127 13.10 60.35 42.17
N PHE A 128 14.33 60.10 42.60
CA PHE A 128 14.89 58.76 42.74
C PHE A 128 15.94 58.69 43.85
N ALA A 129 16.01 57.55 44.54
CA ALA A 129 17.03 57.22 45.53
C ALA A 129 17.67 55.84 45.24
N GLU A 130 18.71 55.45 45.99
CA GLU A 130 19.34 54.12 45.83
C GLU A 130 18.34 52.94 45.80
N PRO A 131 17.28 52.89 46.63
CA PRO A 131 16.31 51.79 46.59
C PRO A 131 15.58 51.66 45.25
N ASP A 132 15.26 52.78 44.59
CA ASP A 132 14.57 52.76 43.28
C ASP A 132 15.48 52.19 42.20
N ILE A 133 16.76 52.58 42.23
CA ILE A 133 17.79 52.07 41.31
C ILE A 133 18.00 50.57 41.55
N GLN A 134 18.03 50.11 42.80
CA GLN A 134 18.11 48.68 43.12
C GLN A 134 16.88 47.93 42.61
N PHE A 135 15.67 48.44 42.83
CA PHE A 135 14.43 47.84 42.33
C PHE A 135 14.43 47.68 40.81
N PHE A 136 14.83 48.72 40.06
CA PHE A 136 14.91 48.62 38.59
C PHE A 136 15.96 47.59 38.14
N ASN A 137 17.12 47.54 38.80
CA ASN A 137 18.16 46.57 38.48
C ASN A 137 17.75 45.13 38.80
N GLU A 138 16.94 44.90 39.83
CA GLU A 138 16.37 43.59 40.12
C GLU A 138 15.35 43.19 39.04
N LYS A 139 14.44 44.10 38.67
CA LYS A 139 13.41 43.84 37.65
C LYS A 139 13.95 43.59 36.24
N LEU A 140 15.16 44.04 35.93
CA LEU A 140 15.82 43.82 34.64
C LEU A 140 16.63 42.52 34.56
N LYS A 141 16.78 41.80 35.68
CA LYS A 141 17.49 40.51 35.75
C LYS A 141 16.57 39.29 35.64
N ASP A 142 15.27 39.49 35.82
CA ASP A 142 14.20 38.48 35.66
C ASP A 142 13.72 38.40 34.20
#